data_AF-A0A226DIF9-F1
#
_entry.id   AF-A0A226DIF9-F1
#
_cell.length_a   1.000
_cell.length_b   1.000
_cell.length_c   1.000
_cell.angle_alpha   90.00
_cell.angle_beta   90.00
_cell.angle_gamma   90.00
#
_symmetry.space_group_name_H-M   'P 1'
#
loop_
_entity.id
_entity.type
_entity.pdbx_description
1 polymer ?
#
loop_
_entity_poly.entity_id
_entity_poly.type
_entity_poly.pdbx_seq_one_letter_code
_entity_poly.pdbx_strand_id
1 'polypeptide(L)'
;MRTMSETLKVVLLSILAYTIFLPCTILFAIGILFWRSCIKALVYFRHCGQGWRIVDPSSVGMASTDVYDTHSWTIATTFEIHQETFDLQKLRTDFEKTILSAKICETDPSSKLAYPELTSCLEEKFGYYFWRPCPSFKIEDHFSYLDVPNLKSIDDPEDFNALSNHLLRDRRWKKGQPLWEWLVVEKLDGKSLVMFRIHHIIADGWSLFKLAARMFTTENSVPLASVIPLPNASRGRSCLISPNFIKAPYEMVKLSRTLNSSTTLIPEEGMQ
;
A
#
# COMPACT_ATOMS: atom_id res chain seq x y z
N MET A 1 59.70 -22.95 2.91
CA MET A 1 58.57 -22.01 2.64
C MET A 1 57.27 -22.81 2.70
N ARG A 2 56.39 -22.54 3.67
CA ARG A 2 55.05 -23.16 3.71
C ARG A 2 54.18 -22.47 2.67
N THR A 3 53.64 -23.23 1.72
CA THR A 3 52.65 -22.74 0.77
C THR A 3 51.38 -22.36 1.52
N MET A 4 50.90 -21.13 1.29
CA MET A 4 49.67 -20.62 1.89
C MET A 4 48.48 -21.44 1.34
N SER A 5 47.57 -21.89 2.20
CA SER A 5 46.41 -22.70 1.75
C SER A 5 45.51 -21.87 0.83
N GLU A 6 44.90 -22.50 -0.17
CA GLU A 6 43.98 -21.84 -1.11
C GLU A 6 42.82 -21.15 -0.39
N THR A 7 42.32 -21.74 0.69
CA THR A 7 41.30 -21.13 1.56
C THR A 7 41.75 -19.77 2.09
N LEU A 8 43.00 -19.64 2.53
CA LEU A 8 43.51 -18.38 3.06
C LEU A 8 43.63 -17.32 1.96
N LYS A 9 43.96 -17.70 0.72
CA LYS A 9 43.97 -16.78 -0.42
C LYS A 9 42.58 -16.22 -0.72
N VAL A 10 41.55 -17.08 -0.76
CA VAL A 10 40.16 -16.66 -1.03
C VAL A 10 39.65 -15.71 0.07
N VAL A 11 39.95 -16.01 1.33
CA VAL A 11 39.57 -15.14 2.46
C VAL A 11 40.26 -13.78 2.36
N LEU A 12 41.57 -13.73 2.09
CA LEU A 12 42.29 -12.48 1.95
C LEU A 12 41.80 -11.65 0.75
N LEU A 13 41.53 -12.27 -0.40
CA LEU A 13 40.96 -11.60 -1.57
C LEU A 13 39.57 -11.06 -1.30
N SER A 14 38.73 -11.81 -0.57
CA SER A 14 37.40 -11.35 -0.18
C SER A 14 37.48 -10.15 0.76
N ILE A 15 38.34 -10.20 1.78
CA ILE A 15 38.55 -9.08 2.69
C ILE A 15 39.03 -7.85 1.91
N LEU A 16 40.04 -8.01 1.04
CA LEU A 16 40.55 -6.93 0.21
C LEU A 16 39.45 -6.32 -0.67
N ALA A 17 38.67 -7.17 -1.35
CA ALA A 17 37.53 -6.74 -2.16
C ALA A 17 36.52 -5.94 -1.31
N TYR A 18 36.09 -6.45 -0.16
CA TYR A 18 35.17 -5.74 0.72
C TYR A 18 35.76 -4.42 1.23
N THR A 19 37.05 -4.37 1.59
CA THR A 19 37.69 -3.13 2.07
C THR A 19 37.78 -2.04 1.01
N ILE A 20 37.77 -2.40 -0.28
CA ILE A 20 37.81 -1.44 -1.39
C ILE A 20 36.39 -1.10 -1.84
N PHE A 21 35.53 -2.09 -2.06
CA PHE A 21 34.18 -1.89 -2.57
C PHE A 21 33.25 -1.27 -1.54
N LEU A 22 33.34 -1.64 -0.26
CA LEU A 22 32.43 -1.14 0.76
C LEU A 22 32.55 0.38 0.97
N PRO A 23 33.75 1.00 1.08
CA PRO A 23 33.84 2.46 1.15
C PRO A 23 33.31 3.15 -0.11
N CYS A 24 33.58 2.60 -1.30
CA CYS A 24 33.07 3.14 -2.56
C CYS A 24 31.54 3.10 -2.63
N THR A 25 30.91 1.99 -2.24
CA THR A 25 29.44 1.88 -2.19
C THR A 25 28.83 2.78 -1.14
N ILE A 26 29.48 2.94 0.03
CA ILE A 26 29.05 3.89 1.06
C ILE A 26 29.12 5.34 0.54
N LEU A 27 30.23 5.76 -0.07
CA LEU A 27 30.38 7.10 -0.63
C LEU A 27 29.35 7.38 -1.73
N PHE A 28 29.12 6.40 -2.62
CA PHE A 28 28.09 6.49 -3.65
C PHE A 28 26.68 6.63 -3.04
N ALA A 29 26.36 5.83 -2.02
CA ALA A 29 25.09 5.94 -1.30
C ALA A 29 24.92 7.30 -0.61
N ILE A 30 25.97 7.84 0.01
CA ILE A 30 25.98 9.20 0.58
C ILE A 30 25.68 10.25 -0.50
N GLY A 31 26.32 10.13 -1.67
CA GLY A 31 26.06 11.02 -2.81
C GLY A 31 24.61 11.00 -3.26
N ILE A 32 23.99 9.81 -3.38
CA ILE A 32 22.57 9.67 -3.72
C ILE A 32 21.67 10.30 -2.65
N LEU A 33 21.94 10.04 -1.37
CA LEU A 33 21.14 10.59 -0.26
C LEU A 33 21.26 12.11 -0.16
N PHE A 34 22.45 12.65 -0.41
CA PHE A 34 22.69 14.08 -0.49
C PHE A 34 21.91 14.69 -1.67
N TRP A 35 22.05 14.14 -2.87
CA TRP A 35 21.32 14.61 -4.06
C TRP A 35 19.80 14.59 -3.85
N ARG A 36 19.27 13.48 -3.32
CA ARG A 36 17.85 13.35 -2.96
C ARG A 36 17.42 14.43 -1.96
N SER A 37 18.27 14.77 -1.00
CA SER A 37 18.01 15.85 -0.03
C SER A 37 17.98 17.22 -0.68
N CYS A 38 18.89 17.49 -1.62
CA CYS A 38 18.90 18.71 -2.44
C CYS A 38 17.61 18.83 -3.27
N ILE A 39 17.20 17.77 -3.96
CA ILE A 39 15.96 17.75 -4.75
C ILE A 39 14.73 17.96 -3.87
N LYS A 40 14.69 17.31 -2.71
CA LYS A 40 13.61 17.52 -1.73
C LYS A 40 13.53 18.98 -1.30
N ALA A 41 14.66 19.61 -0.97
CA ALA A 41 14.72 21.02 -0.59
C ALA A 41 14.28 21.93 -1.76
N LEU A 42 14.79 21.69 -2.97
CA LEU A 42 14.45 22.45 -4.17
C LEU A 42 12.94 22.42 -4.46
N VAL A 43 12.33 21.24 -4.46
CA VAL A 43 10.88 21.08 -4.67
C VAL A 43 10.10 21.73 -3.53
N TYR A 44 10.54 21.56 -2.28
CA TYR A 44 9.90 22.21 -1.13
C TYR A 44 9.92 23.74 -1.24
N PHE A 45 11.05 24.35 -1.63
CA PHE A 45 11.14 25.80 -1.80
C PHE A 45 10.27 26.31 -2.95
N ARG A 46 10.27 25.60 -4.10
CA ARG A 46 9.48 25.98 -5.28
C ARG A 46 7.97 25.83 -5.04
N HIS A 47 7.58 24.87 -4.22
CA HIS A 47 6.17 24.52 -3.94
C HIS A 47 5.82 24.70 -2.47
N CYS A 48 6.43 25.68 -1.81
CA CYS A 48 6.22 25.94 -0.40
C CYS A 48 4.72 26.17 -0.12
N GLY A 49 4.19 25.49 0.89
CA GLY A 49 2.77 25.56 1.26
C GLY A 49 1.83 24.64 0.45
N GLN A 50 2.30 23.99 -0.62
CA GLN A 50 1.44 23.11 -1.45
C GLN A 50 1.41 21.64 -0.96
N GLY A 51 1.99 21.33 0.20
CA GLY A 51 1.90 19.99 0.80
C GLY A 51 2.70 18.89 0.09
N TRP A 52 3.66 19.23 -0.78
CA TRP A 52 4.46 18.25 -1.51
C TRP A 52 5.34 17.43 -0.58
N ARG A 53 5.36 16.11 -0.77
CA ARG A 53 6.18 15.17 0.01
C ARG A 53 6.86 14.18 -0.92
N ILE A 54 8.19 14.11 -0.86
CA ILE A 54 8.93 13.07 -1.61
C ILE A 54 8.47 11.68 -1.15
N VAL A 55 8.23 10.78 -2.10
CA VAL A 55 7.84 9.38 -1.82
C VAL A 55 8.99 8.68 -1.10
N ASP A 56 8.69 7.93 -0.04
CA ASP A 56 9.70 7.23 0.75
C ASP A 56 10.51 6.23 -0.10
N PRO A 57 11.83 6.06 0.14
CA PRO A 57 12.68 5.23 -0.71
C PRO A 57 12.20 3.77 -0.85
N SER A 58 11.62 3.20 0.21
CA SER A 58 11.06 1.85 0.19
C SER A 58 9.90 1.71 -0.80
N SER A 59 9.07 2.75 -0.94
CA SER A 59 7.95 2.77 -1.88
C SER A 59 8.42 3.05 -3.32
N VAL A 60 9.54 3.76 -3.51
CA VAL A 60 10.09 4.02 -4.86
C VAL A 60 10.49 2.73 -5.59
N GLY A 61 10.94 1.70 -4.87
CA GLY A 61 11.18 0.38 -5.48
C GLY A 61 9.94 -0.21 -6.16
N MET A 62 8.75 0.13 -5.66
CA MET A 62 7.45 -0.27 -6.20
C MET A 62 7.02 0.58 -7.41
N ALA A 63 7.82 1.57 -7.80
CA ALA A 63 7.64 2.42 -8.98
C ALA A 63 8.84 2.31 -9.94
N SER A 64 9.45 1.12 -9.99
CA SER A 64 10.55 0.80 -10.91
C SER A 64 10.07 0.70 -12.37
N THR A 65 8.77 0.50 -12.60
CA THR A 65 8.09 0.64 -13.88
C THR A 65 7.29 1.94 -13.92
N ASP A 66 6.87 2.37 -15.12
CA ASP A 66 5.94 3.50 -15.24
C ASP A 66 4.63 3.16 -14.50
N VAL A 67 4.31 3.99 -13.50
CA VAL A 67 3.14 3.86 -12.62
C VAL A 67 1.83 3.88 -13.40
N TYR A 68 1.82 4.45 -14.61
CA TYR A 68 0.63 4.62 -15.44
C TYR A 68 0.55 3.62 -16.60
N ASP A 69 1.49 2.68 -16.68
CA ASP A 69 1.52 1.64 -17.71
C ASP A 69 0.76 0.36 -17.30
N THR A 70 0.54 -0.56 -18.25
CA THR A 70 -0.06 -1.89 -18.04
C THR A 70 0.79 -2.81 -17.14
N HIS A 71 2.05 -2.45 -16.92
CA HIS A 71 2.98 -3.14 -16.04
C HIS A 71 3.16 -2.45 -14.69
N SER A 72 2.26 -1.51 -14.35
CA SER A 72 2.24 -0.88 -13.04
C SER A 72 2.04 -1.93 -11.94
N TRP A 73 2.72 -1.76 -10.81
CA TRP A 73 2.62 -2.68 -9.69
C TRP A 73 1.32 -2.42 -8.93
N THR A 74 0.26 -3.10 -9.36
CA THR A 74 -1.06 -2.99 -8.77
C THR A 74 -1.32 -4.18 -7.85
N ILE A 75 -1.88 -3.91 -6.67
CA ILE A 75 -2.44 -4.92 -5.77
C ILE A 75 -3.97 -4.81 -5.85
N ALA A 76 -4.65 -5.94 -5.86
CA ALA A 76 -6.08 -6.00 -5.68
C ALA A 76 -6.40 -6.98 -4.53
N THR A 77 -7.39 -6.64 -3.70
CA THR A 77 -7.98 -7.56 -2.74
C THR A 77 -9.46 -7.68 -3.05
N THR A 78 -9.94 -8.91 -3.12
CA THR A 78 -11.33 -9.25 -3.44
C THR A 78 -12.00 -9.77 -2.18
N PHE A 79 -13.18 -9.23 -1.89
CA PHE A 79 -14.07 -9.66 -0.84
C PHE A 79 -15.34 -10.21 -1.49
N GLU A 80 -15.69 -11.46 -1.15
CA GLU A 80 -16.98 -12.04 -1.53
C GLU A 80 -18.02 -11.65 -0.49
N ILE A 81 -19.16 -11.16 -0.95
CA ILE A 81 -20.27 -10.74 -0.10
C ILE A 81 -21.52 -11.54 -0.48
N HIS A 82 -22.04 -12.27 0.50
CA HIS A 82 -23.27 -13.06 0.40
C HIS A 82 -24.52 -12.17 0.60
N GLN A 83 -24.64 -11.11 -0.20
CA GLN A 83 -25.81 -10.23 -0.23
C GLN A 83 -26.19 -9.95 -1.68
N GLU A 84 -27.50 -9.96 -1.96
CA GLU A 84 -28.05 -9.75 -3.31
C GLU A 84 -27.81 -8.34 -3.85
N THR A 85 -27.68 -7.36 -2.96
CA THR A 85 -27.39 -5.96 -3.30
C THR A 85 -26.31 -5.42 -2.39
N PHE A 86 -25.40 -4.63 -2.96
CA PHE A 86 -24.33 -3.99 -2.22
C PHE A 86 -24.51 -2.48 -2.24
N ASP A 87 -24.61 -1.87 -1.05
CA ASP A 87 -24.75 -0.42 -0.91
C ASP A 87 -23.38 0.27 -1.08
N LEU A 88 -23.11 0.71 -2.31
CA LEU A 88 -21.90 1.46 -2.65
C LEU A 88 -21.79 2.80 -1.89
N GLN A 89 -22.92 3.44 -1.57
CA GLN A 89 -22.91 4.71 -0.82
C GLN A 89 -22.54 4.49 0.64
N LYS A 90 -23.03 3.42 1.24
CA LYS A 90 -22.60 3.01 2.59
C LYS A 90 -21.11 2.72 2.62
N LEU A 91 -20.60 1.91 1.68
CA LEU A 91 -19.15 1.61 1.62
C LEU A 91 -18.31 2.89 1.50
N ARG A 92 -18.73 3.82 0.65
CA ARG A 92 -18.08 5.13 0.47
C ARG A 92 -18.07 5.92 1.78
N THR A 93 -19.22 6.05 2.43
CA THR A 93 -19.36 6.79 3.69
C THR A 93 -18.50 6.19 4.78
N ASP A 94 -18.51 4.86 4.90
CA ASP A 94 -17.69 4.12 5.86
C ASP A 94 -16.20 4.34 5.58
N PHE A 95 -15.77 4.33 4.31
CA PHE A 95 -14.38 4.59 3.92
C PHE A 95 -13.92 6.01 4.22
N GLU A 96 -14.77 7.00 3.94
CA GLU A 96 -14.47 8.39 4.26
C GLU A 96 -14.32 8.62 5.76
N LYS A 97 -15.25 8.07 6.55
CA LYS A 97 -15.25 8.19 8.01
C LYS A 97 -14.08 7.46 8.64
N THR A 98 -13.85 6.20 8.27
CA THR A 98 -12.91 5.31 8.98
C THR A 98 -11.47 5.43 8.48
N ILE A 99 -11.26 5.74 7.19
CA ILE A 99 -9.93 5.77 6.56
C ILE A 99 -9.52 7.18 6.21
N LEU A 100 -10.27 7.90 5.37
CA LEU A 100 -9.82 9.21 4.87
C LEU A 100 -9.74 10.26 5.97
N SER A 101 -10.67 10.21 6.92
CA SER A 101 -10.71 11.10 8.09
C SER A 101 -9.84 10.63 9.25
N ALA A 102 -9.20 9.46 9.14
CA ALA A 102 -8.38 8.90 10.20
C ALA A 102 -7.20 9.82 10.52
N LYS A 103 -6.98 10.10 11.81
CA LYS A 103 -5.82 10.86 12.31
C LYS A 103 -4.83 9.93 12.98
N ILE A 104 -3.56 10.35 13.02
CA ILE A 104 -2.51 9.59 13.72
C ILE A 104 -2.81 9.50 15.23
N CYS A 105 -3.34 10.58 15.81
CA CYS A 105 -3.79 10.64 17.18
C CYS A 105 -5.23 11.15 17.21
N GLU A 106 -6.17 10.29 17.58
CA GLU A 106 -7.61 10.60 17.50
C GLU A 106 -8.04 11.64 18.55
N THR A 107 -7.32 11.73 19.66
CA THR A 107 -7.59 12.69 20.74
C THR A 107 -7.10 14.11 20.46
N ASP A 108 -6.24 14.30 19.44
CA ASP A 108 -5.67 15.60 19.09
C ASP A 108 -6.30 16.14 17.79
N PRO A 109 -7.09 17.24 17.86
CA PRO A 109 -7.69 17.86 16.69
C PRO A 109 -6.67 18.34 15.65
N SER A 110 -5.47 18.72 16.09
CA SER A 110 -4.38 19.21 15.22
C SER A 110 -3.56 18.08 14.60
N SER A 111 -3.85 16.83 14.98
CA SER A 111 -3.16 15.66 14.47
C SER A 111 -3.34 15.52 12.95
N LYS A 112 -2.25 15.11 12.30
CA LYS A 112 -2.22 14.90 10.86
C LYS A 112 -3.05 13.67 10.48
N LEU A 113 -3.55 13.67 9.25
CA LEU A 113 -4.18 12.49 8.65
C LEU A 113 -3.21 11.30 8.69
N ALA A 114 -3.75 10.12 8.94
CA ALA A 114 -3.02 8.87 8.95
C ALA A 114 -2.61 8.43 7.53
N TYR A 115 -3.46 8.71 6.53
CA TYR A 115 -3.29 8.25 5.14
C TYR A 115 -3.43 9.39 4.11
N PRO A 116 -2.65 10.48 4.21
CA PRO A 116 -2.75 11.61 3.27
C PRO A 116 -2.42 11.23 1.82
N GLU A 117 -1.75 10.10 1.60
CA GLU A 117 -1.45 9.57 0.27
C GLU A 117 -2.71 9.14 -0.50
N LEU A 118 -3.81 8.78 0.20
CA LEU A 118 -5.09 8.40 -0.44
C LEU A 118 -5.83 9.60 -1.05
N THR A 119 -5.52 10.83 -0.66
CA THR A 119 -6.08 12.05 -1.27
C THR A 119 -5.04 12.79 -2.11
N SER A 120 -3.87 12.17 -2.31
CA SER A 120 -2.76 12.74 -3.06
C SER A 120 -2.62 12.06 -4.42
N CYS A 121 -2.20 12.84 -5.41
CA CYS A 121 -1.72 12.35 -6.69
C CYS A 121 -0.20 12.17 -6.65
N LEU A 122 0.29 11.26 -7.49
CA LEU A 122 1.71 11.01 -7.67
C LEU A 122 2.24 11.88 -8.82
N GLU A 123 3.39 12.52 -8.62
CA GLU A 123 4.02 13.34 -9.66
C GLU A 123 5.54 13.13 -9.69
N GLU A 124 6.10 12.96 -10.88
CA GLU A 124 7.54 12.82 -11.07
C GLU A 124 8.21 14.18 -11.26
N LYS A 125 9.27 14.45 -10.48
CA LYS A 125 10.13 15.63 -10.59
C LYS A 125 11.59 15.23 -10.40
N PHE A 126 12.43 15.60 -11.36
CA PHE A 126 13.89 15.37 -11.28
C PHE A 126 14.25 13.89 -11.05
N GLY A 127 13.49 12.96 -11.63
CA GLY A 127 13.69 11.51 -11.45
C GLY A 127 13.23 10.96 -10.10
N TYR A 128 12.51 11.75 -9.29
CA TYR A 128 11.90 11.30 -8.04
C TYR A 128 10.40 11.51 -8.05
N TYR A 129 9.67 10.61 -7.39
CA TYR A 129 8.25 10.78 -7.18
C TYR A 129 7.93 11.60 -5.93
N PHE A 130 6.88 12.39 -6.04
CA PHE A 130 6.32 13.21 -4.97
C PHE A 130 4.82 12.95 -4.85
N TRP A 131 4.36 12.86 -3.61
CA TRP A 131 2.97 13.03 -3.25
C TRP A 131 2.61 14.50 -3.27
N ARG A 132 1.53 14.83 -3.98
CA ARG A 132 0.95 16.17 -4.05
C ARG A 132 -0.55 16.06 -3.76
N PRO A 133 -1.13 16.89 -2.87
CA PRO A 133 -2.57 16.94 -2.68
C PRO A 133 -3.29 17.05 -4.02
N CYS A 134 -4.27 16.17 -4.27
CA CYS A 134 -5.01 16.17 -5.53
C CYS A 134 -6.11 17.26 -5.45
N PRO A 135 -6.02 18.35 -6.23
CA PRO A 135 -6.98 19.47 -6.14
C PRO A 135 -8.37 19.10 -6.66
N SER A 136 -8.44 18.09 -7.53
CA SER A 136 -9.68 17.56 -8.11
C SER A 136 -10.12 16.26 -7.44
N PHE A 137 -9.65 15.98 -6.22
CA PHE A 137 -10.05 14.77 -5.51
C PHE A 137 -11.55 14.79 -5.23
N LYS A 138 -12.23 13.75 -5.70
CA LYS A 138 -13.64 13.48 -5.43
C LYS A 138 -13.74 12.01 -5.08
N ILE A 139 -14.25 11.72 -3.89
CA ILE A 139 -14.32 10.33 -3.41
C ILE A 139 -15.18 9.48 -4.36
N GLU A 140 -16.19 10.07 -4.99
CA GLU A 140 -17.11 9.41 -5.91
C GLU A 140 -16.40 8.78 -7.11
N ASP A 141 -15.33 9.40 -7.60
CA ASP A 141 -14.54 8.92 -8.74
C ASP A 141 -13.76 7.63 -8.42
N HIS A 142 -13.66 7.26 -7.14
CA HIS A 142 -12.95 6.09 -6.66
C HIS A 142 -13.87 4.93 -6.28
N PHE A 143 -15.19 5.05 -6.47
CA PHE A 143 -16.16 3.99 -6.19
C PHE A 143 -17.03 3.78 -7.42
N SER A 144 -16.94 2.61 -8.04
CA SER A 144 -17.74 2.32 -9.23
C SER A 144 -18.19 0.87 -9.29
N TYR A 145 -19.35 0.66 -9.92
CA TYR A 145 -19.73 -0.65 -10.39
C TYR A 145 -18.88 -1.01 -11.60
N LEU A 146 -18.33 -2.22 -11.58
CA LEU A 146 -17.52 -2.75 -12.65
C LEU A 146 -18.39 -3.65 -13.52
N ASP A 147 -18.58 -3.20 -14.76
CA ASP A 147 -19.16 -4.03 -15.81
C ASP A 147 -18.04 -4.83 -16.48
N VAL A 148 -18.04 -6.15 -16.26
CA VAL A 148 -17.07 -7.06 -16.88
C VAL A 148 -17.80 -7.90 -17.92
N PRO A 149 -17.68 -7.55 -19.21
CA PRO A 149 -18.38 -8.27 -20.26
C PRO A 149 -17.90 -9.73 -20.29
N ASN A 150 -18.85 -10.66 -20.34
CA ASN A 150 -18.66 -12.11 -20.42
C ASN A 150 -18.27 -12.84 -19.13
N LEU A 151 -18.28 -12.17 -17.97
CA LEU A 151 -18.12 -12.87 -16.69
C LEU A 151 -19.42 -13.65 -16.39
N LYS A 152 -19.36 -14.99 -16.34
CA LYS A 152 -20.53 -15.85 -16.14
C LYS A 152 -20.62 -16.39 -14.71
N SER A 153 -19.50 -16.77 -14.12
CA SER A 153 -19.44 -17.22 -12.72
C SER A 153 -18.11 -16.86 -12.07
N ILE A 154 -18.13 -16.53 -10.79
CA ILE A 154 -16.91 -16.23 -10.01
C ILE A 154 -16.18 -17.52 -9.64
N ASP A 155 -16.92 -18.61 -9.48
CA ASP A 155 -16.38 -19.90 -9.08
C ASP A 155 -15.67 -20.60 -10.25
N ASP A 156 -15.85 -20.11 -11.49
CA ASP A 156 -15.10 -20.56 -12.65
C ASP A 156 -13.69 -19.93 -12.70
N PRO A 157 -12.62 -20.74 -12.75
CA PRO A 157 -11.26 -20.22 -12.75
C PRO A 157 -10.91 -19.39 -14.00
N GLU A 158 -11.51 -19.65 -15.16
CA GLU A 158 -11.21 -18.87 -16.37
C GLU A 158 -11.79 -17.46 -16.26
N ASP A 159 -13.04 -17.36 -15.82
CA ASP A 159 -13.74 -16.12 -15.53
C ASP A 159 -13.03 -15.30 -14.43
N PHE A 160 -12.62 -15.93 -13.33
CA PHE A 160 -11.87 -15.24 -12.27
C PHE A 160 -10.49 -14.76 -12.76
N ASN A 161 -9.81 -15.53 -13.61
CA ASN A 161 -8.55 -15.11 -14.22
C ASN A 161 -8.76 -13.94 -15.20
N ALA A 162 -9.84 -13.95 -15.98
CA ALA A 162 -10.20 -12.85 -16.86
C ALA A 162 -10.47 -11.56 -16.07
N LEU A 163 -11.25 -11.66 -14.98
CA LEU A 163 -11.47 -10.56 -14.04
C LEU A 163 -10.14 -10.05 -13.46
N SER A 164 -9.31 -10.95 -12.95
CA SER A 164 -8.01 -10.59 -12.37
C SER A 164 -7.10 -9.88 -13.37
N ASN A 165 -7.04 -10.37 -14.61
CA ASN A 165 -6.27 -9.73 -15.69
C ASN A 165 -6.84 -8.36 -16.05
N HIS A 166 -8.16 -8.23 -16.13
CA HIS A 166 -8.81 -6.95 -16.39
C HIS A 166 -8.44 -5.91 -15.33
N LEU A 167 -8.50 -6.28 -14.04
CA LEU A 167 -8.17 -5.42 -12.92
C LEU A 167 -6.68 -5.05 -12.86
N LEU A 168 -5.79 -6.01 -13.10
CA LEU A 168 -4.36 -5.83 -12.88
C LEU A 168 -3.61 -5.32 -14.11
N ARG A 169 -4.12 -5.54 -15.32
CA ARG A 169 -3.42 -5.26 -16.60
C ARG A 169 -4.15 -4.27 -17.49
N ASP A 170 -5.45 -4.48 -17.71
CA ASP A 170 -6.19 -3.71 -18.72
C ASP A 170 -6.55 -2.31 -18.19
N ARG A 171 -6.94 -2.22 -16.91
CA ARG A 171 -7.23 -0.94 -16.27
C ARG A 171 -5.93 -0.20 -15.96
N ARG A 172 -5.77 1.00 -16.50
CA ARG A 172 -4.59 1.85 -16.22
C ARG A 172 -4.91 2.93 -15.20
N TRP A 173 -3.91 3.31 -14.40
CA TRP A 173 -4.03 4.46 -13.50
C TRP A 173 -4.07 5.76 -14.30
N LYS A 174 -4.86 6.73 -13.82
CA LYS A 174 -4.98 8.05 -14.45
C LYS A 174 -3.97 9.02 -13.83
N LYS A 175 -3.21 9.72 -14.68
CA LYS A 175 -2.29 10.78 -14.24
C LYS A 175 -3.07 11.88 -13.51
N GLY A 176 -2.51 12.35 -12.39
CA GLY A 176 -3.12 13.42 -11.58
C GLY A 176 -4.24 12.98 -10.63
N GLN A 177 -4.57 11.68 -10.56
CA GLN A 177 -5.52 11.13 -9.60
C GLN A 177 -4.81 10.25 -8.54
N PRO A 178 -5.43 10.05 -7.36
CA PRO A 178 -4.98 9.03 -6.42
C PRO A 178 -5.01 7.63 -7.03
N LEU A 179 -4.08 6.78 -6.61
CA LEU A 179 -3.83 5.48 -7.23
C LEU A 179 -4.54 4.34 -6.49
N TRP A 180 -5.83 4.49 -6.23
CA TRP A 180 -6.69 3.45 -5.64
C TRP A 180 -8.12 3.58 -6.17
N GLU A 181 -8.89 2.50 -6.13
CA GLU A 181 -10.33 2.48 -6.43
C GLU A 181 -11.00 1.28 -5.75
N TRP A 182 -12.27 1.44 -5.36
CA TRP A 182 -13.18 0.37 -5.03
C TRP A 182 -14.06 0.05 -6.23
N LEU A 183 -14.16 -1.23 -6.53
CA LEU A 183 -14.88 -1.77 -7.67
C LEU A 183 -15.87 -2.81 -7.16
N VAL A 184 -17.12 -2.73 -7.60
CA VAL A 184 -18.17 -3.67 -7.21
C VAL A 184 -18.70 -4.39 -8.44
N VAL A 185 -18.68 -5.71 -8.44
CA VAL A 185 -19.33 -6.54 -9.45
C VAL A 185 -20.57 -7.14 -8.80
N GLU A 186 -21.73 -6.78 -9.32
CA GLU A 186 -23.01 -7.27 -8.81
C GLU A 186 -23.40 -8.61 -9.46
N LYS A 187 -24.07 -9.47 -8.67
CA LYS A 187 -24.98 -10.52 -9.14
C LYS A 187 -24.37 -11.56 -10.09
N LEU A 188 -23.25 -12.14 -9.70
CA LEU A 188 -22.83 -13.45 -10.24
C LEU A 188 -23.33 -14.52 -9.27
N ASP A 189 -24.31 -15.31 -9.69
CA ASP A 189 -24.86 -16.42 -8.90
C ASP A 189 -25.39 -16.01 -7.49
N GLY A 190 -25.97 -14.81 -7.38
CA GLY A 190 -26.47 -14.27 -6.10
C GLY A 190 -25.38 -13.73 -5.15
N LYS A 191 -24.12 -13.69 -5.60
CA LYS A 191 -22.99 -13.13 -4.88
C LYS A 191 -22.59 -11.78 -5.47
N SER A 192 -22.08 -10.89 -4.61
CA SER A 192 -21.45 -9.63 -5.02
C SER A 192 -19.96 -9.68 -4.68
N LEU A 193 -19.12 -9.21 -5.60
CA LEU A 193 -17.69 -9.02 -5.32
C LEU A 193 -17.39 -7.56 -5.08
N VAL A 194 -16.69 -7.29 -3.99
CA VAL A 194 -16.14 -5.97 -3.70
C VAL A 194 -14.64 -6.08 -3.77
N MET A 195 -14.03 -5.27 -4.63
CA MET A 195 -12.60 -5.30 -4.89
C MET A 195 -12.00 -3.96 -4.54
N PHE A 196 -10.93 -3.99 -3.75
CA PHE A 196 -10.12 -2.81 -3.50
C PHE A 196 -8.83 -2.92 -4.28
N ARG A 197 -8.67 -2.03 -5.26
CA ARG A 197 -7.51 -1.97 -6.14
C ARG A 197 -6.65 -0.77 -5.75
N ILE A 198 -5.35 -0.97 -5.63
CA ILE A 198 -4.41 0.07 -5.16
C ILE A 198 -3.04 -0.12 -5.79
N HIS A 199 -2.36 0.97 -6.14
CA HIS A 199 -0.97 0.88 -6.58
C HIS A 199 -0.06 0.59 -5.37
N HIS A 200 0.88 -0.35 -5.54
CA HIS A 200 1.77 -0.85 -4.48
C HIS A 200 2.69 0.25 -3.90
N ILE A 201 2.79 1.39 -4.58
CA ILE A 201 3.49 2.58 -4.07
C ILE A 201 2.79 3.22 -2.86
N ILE A 202 1.46 3.05 -2.72
CA ILE A 202 0.67 3.57 -1.59
C ILE A 202 0.71 2.59 -0.41
N ALA A 203 0.46 1.32 -0.68
CA ALA A 203 0.33 0.29 0.34
C ALA A 203 1.09 -0.98 -0.07
N ASP A 204 1.79 -1.57 0.89
CA ASP A 204 2.21 -2.96 0.81
C ASP A 204 1.05 -3.90 1.22
N GLY A 205 1.23 -5.21 1.02
CA GLY A 205 0.21 -6.20 1.38
C GLY A 205 -0.21 -6.12 2.86
N TRP A 206 0.71 -5.79 3.77
CA TRP A 206 0.40 -5.65 5.19
C TRP A 206 -0.44 -4.41 5.50
N SER A 207 -0.09 -3.28 4.89
CA SER A 207 -0.83 -2.03 5.00
C SER A 207 -2.23 -2.16 4.41
N LEU A 208 -2.36 -2.94 3.33
CA LEU A 208 -3.64 -3.26 2.72
C LEU A 208 -4.55 -4.04 3.69
N PHE A 209 -4.02 -5.07 4.37
CA PHE A 209 -4.80 -5.78 5.38
C PHE A 209 -5.18 -4.90 6.57
N LYS A 210 -4.32 -3.96 6.99
CA LYS A 210 -4.67 -2.99 8.03
C LYS A 210 -5.79 -2.05 7.60
N LEU A 211 -5.77 -1.58 6.36
CA LEU A 211 -6.84 -0.76 5.79
C LEU A 211 -8.16 -1.55 5.76
N ALA A 212 -8.12 -2.79 5.26
CA ALA A 212 -9.28 -3.67 5.23
C ALA A 212 -9.82 -3.96 6.65
N ALA A 213 -8.95 -4.30 7.60
CA ALA A 213 -9.35 -4.51 8.99
C ALA A 213 -10.00 -3.25 9.56
N ARG A 214 -9.41 -2.06 9.38
CA ARG A 214 -9.99 -0.80 9.85
C ARG A 214 -11.34 -0.47 9.20
N MET A 215 -11.53 -0.83 7.93
CA MET A 215 -12.78 -0.67 7.20
C MET A 215 -13.92 -1.54 7.73
N PHE A 216 -13.62 -2.80 8.06
CA PHE A 216 -14.64 -3.80 8.38
C PHE A 216 -14.77 -4.10 9.88
N THR A 217 -13.93 -3.49 10.73
CA THR A 217 -14.05 -3.57 12.19
C THR A 217 -15.17 -2.64 12.65
N THR A 218 -16.20 -3.17 13.30
CA THR A 218 -17.29 -2.40 13.92
C THR A 218 -16.84 -1.82 15.27
N GLU A 219 -17.49 -0.75 15.75
CA GLU A 219 -17.18 -0.12 17.06
C GLU A 219 -17.26 -1.11 18.25
N ASN A 220 -17.94 -2.25 18.10
CA ASN A 220 -18.05 -3.31 19.10
C ASN A 220 -17.02 -4.44 18.98
N SER A 221 -16.22 -4.47 17.90
CA SER A 221 -15.11 -5.41 17.77
C SER A 221 -13.86 -4.87 18.46
N VAL A 222 -13.24 -5.70 19.31
CA VAL A 222 -12.03 -5.35 20.08
C VAL A 222 -11.01 -4.69 19.15
N PRO A 223 -10.60 -3.43 19.41
CA PRO A 223 -9.73 -2.72 18.50
C PRO A 223 -8.42 -3.49 18.33
N LEU A 224 -8.07 -3.82 17.09
CA LEU A 224 -6.85 -4.54 16.72
C LEU A 224 -5.58 -3.82 17.26
N ALA A 225 -5.68 -2.52 17.50
CA ALA A 225 -4.67 -1.69 18.13
C ALA A 225 -4.35 -2.09 19.58
N SER A 226 -5.25 -2.79 20.28
CA SER A 226 -5.02 -3.30 21.64
C SER A 226 -4.23 -4.62 21.66
N VAL A 227 -4.16 -5.33 20.53
CA VAL A 227 -3.49 -6.64 20.41
C VAL A 227 -2.02 -6.50 19.97
N ILE A 228 -1.65 -5.36 19.39
CA ILE A 228 -0.28 -5.10 18.94
C ILE A 228 0.09 -3.67 19.36
N PRO A 229 1.03 -3.48 20.32
CA PRO A 229 1.58 -2.17 20.58
C PRO A 229 2.18 -1.66 19.27
N LEU A 230 1.62 -0.59 18.71
CA LEU A 230 2.33 0.21 17.72
C LEU A 230 3.65 0.60 18.38
N PRO A 231 4.82 0.21 17.83
CA PRO A 231 6.06 0.77 18.30
C PRO A 231 5.90 2.28 18.15
N ASN A 232 6.00 3.01 19.25
CA ASN A 232 5.93 4.46 19.26
C ASN A 232 6.65 4.99 18.03
N ALA A 233 5.90 5.66 17.15
CA ALA A 233 6.43 6.29 15.96
C ALA A 233 7.24 7.54 16.36
N SER A 234 8.23 7.40 17.24
CA SER A 234 9.41 8.24 17.18
C SER A 234 10.13 7.83 15.90
N ARG A 235 9.82 8.57 14.83
CA ARG A 235 10.44 8.47 13.51
C ARG A 235 11.90 8.94 13.62
N GLY A 236 12.69 8.17 14.37
CA GLY A 236 14.14 8.30 14.51
C GLY A 236 14.78 7.76 13.25
N ARG A 237 15.49 8.64 12.54
CA ARG A 237 16.24 8.36 11.32
C ARG A 237 17.26 7.25 11.58
N SER A 238 17.00 6.04 11.13
CA SER A 238 18.07 5.08 10.83
C SER A 238 17.62 4.17 9.70
N CYS A 239 18.31 4.33 8.56
CA CYS A 239 18.17 3.52 7.36
C CYS A 239 18.98 2.22 7.52
N LEU A 240 18.69 1.45 8.56
CA LEU A 240 19.17 0.08 8.69
C LEU A 240 17.93 -0.81 8.82
N ILE A 241 17.89 -1.83 7.97
CA ILE A 241 16.82 -2.80 7.77
C ILE A 241 16.18 -3.12 9.13
N SER A 242 14.93 -2.68 9.32
CA SER A 242 14.21 -2.90 10.56
C SER A 242 14.12 -4.42 10.83
N PRO A 243 14.44 -4.90 12.05
CA PRO A 243 14.30 -6.32 12.40
C PRO A 243 12.85 -6.83 12.30
N ASN A 244 11.89 -5.93 12.08
CA ASN A 244 10.49 -6.28 11.86
C ASN A 244 10.25 -7.00 10.53
N PHE A 245 11.13 -6.88 9.53
CA PHE A 245 10.97 -7.60 8.26
C PHE A 245 11.04 -9.13 8.45
N ILE A 246 11.86 -9.60 9.39
CA ILE A 246 11.97 -11.04 9.73
C ILE A 246 10.68 -11.57 10.35
N LYS A 247 9.92 -10.72 11.06
CA LYS A 247 8.66 -11.10 11.70
C LYS A 247 7.44 -11.01 10.78
N ALA A 248 7.58 -10.41 9.59
CA ALA A 248 6.46 -10.18 8.69
C ALA A 248 5.67 -11.47 8.34
N PRO A 249 6.29 -12.63 8.05
CA PRO A 249 5.54 -13.85 7.76
C PRO A 249 4.68 -14.32 8.95
N TYR A 250 5.20 -14.21 10.17
CA TYR A 250 4.47 -14.60 11.38
C TYR A 250 3.28 -13.68 11.65
N GLU A 251 3.47 -12.37 11.52
CA GLU A 251 2.40 -11.39 11.71
C GLU A 251 1.31 -11.55 10.62
N MET A 252 1.68 -11.87 9.37
CA MET A 252 0.71 -12.21 8.31
C MET A 252 -0.17 -13.41 8.67
N VAL A 253 0.44 -14.49 9.17
CA VAL A 253 -0.33 -15.68 9.61
C VAL A 253 -1.25 -15.33 10.77
N LYS A 254 -0.79 -14.54 11.74
CA LYS A 254 -1.59 -14.11 12.88
C LYS A 254 -2.80 -13.27 12.44
N LEU A 255 -2.60 -12.30 11.56
CA LEU A 255 -3.67 -11.46 11.04
C LEU A 255 -4.67 -12.25 10.20
N SER A 256 -4.21 -13.15 9.32
CA SER A 256 -5.08 -14.03 8.55
C SER A 256 -5.95 -14.90 9.46
N ARG A 257 -5.39 -15.44 10.55
CA ARG A 257 -6.18 -16.15 11.56
C ARG A 257 -7.21 -15.26 12.24
N THR A 258 -6.83 -14.02 12.59
CA THR A 258 -7.77 -13.07 13.20
C THR A 258 -8.91 -12.74 12.24
N LEU A 259 -8.63 -12.41 10.98
CA LEU A 259 -9.65 -12.13 9.96
C LEU A 259 -10.58 -13.34 9.74
N ASN A 260 -10.03 -14.54 9.59
CA ASN A 260 -10.83 -15.77 9.47
C ASN A 260 -11.66 -16.07 10.72
N SER A 261 -11.20 -15.67 11.91
CA SER A 261 -11.97 -15.81 13.15
C SER A 261 -13.02 -14.73 13.33
N SER A 262 -12.91 -13.60 12.64
CA SER A 262 -13.88 -12.50 12.66
C SER A 262 -15.01 -12.67 11.66
N THR A 263 -14.92 -13.63 10.73
CA THR A 263 -16.03 -14.01 9.84
C THR A 263 -17.28 -14.45 10.60
N THR A 264 -17.16 -14.85 11.87
CA THR A 264 -18.28 -15.16 12.77
C THR A 264 -18.92 -13.94 13.45
N LEU A 265 -18.43 -12.72 13.18
CA LEU A 265 -18.88 -11.48 13.82
C LEU A 265 -19.52 -10.47 12.84
N ILE A 266 -19.79 -10.87 11.60
CA ILE A 266 -20.66 -10.07 10.71
C ILE A 266 -22.07 -10.20 11.30
N PRO A 267 -22.69 -9.13 11.83
CA PRO A 267 -24.03 -9.23 12.42
C PRO A 267 -25.03 -9.63 11.33
N GLU A 268 -25.79 -10.70 11.53
CA GLU A 268 -26.99 -11.03 10.74
C GLU A 268 -28.16 -10.07 11.03
N GLU A 269 -27.88 -8.80 11.36
CA GLU A 269 -28.95 -7.83 11.61
C GLU A 269 -29.55 -7.37 10.28
N GLY A 270 -30.62 -8.06 9.87
CA GLY A 270 -31.44 -7.67 8.72
C GLY A 270 -32.38 -8.72 8.13
N MET A 271 -32.47 -9.94 8.68
CA MET A 271 -33.51 -10.91 8.29
C MET A 271 -34.67 -10.91 9.29
N GLN A 272 -35.49 -9.85 9.26
CA GLN A 272 -36.90 -9.88 9.66
C GLN A 272 -37.73 -9.03 8.71
#